data_AF-A0A4R4I9R5-F1
#
_entry.id   AF-A0A4R4I9R5-F1
#
_cell.length_a   1.000
_cell.length_b   1.000
_cell.length_c   1.000
_cell.angle_alpha   90.00
_cell.angle_beta   90.00
_cell.angle_gamma   90.00
#
_symmetry.space_group_name_H-M   'P 1'
#
loop_
_entity.id
_entity.type
_entity.pdbx_description
1 polymer ?
#
loop_
_entity_poly.entity_id
_entity_poly.type
_entity_poly.pdbx_seq_one_letter_code
_entity_poly.pdbx_strand_id
1 'polypeptide(L)'
;MSLGKTLGEIDAMPQRELHGWREFFVLYPFDDHHRFHKPAALLAAVFGGNYDNSIAFLSPRPNRVNEADARTLAAFGIKTQ
;
A
#
# COMPACT_ATOMS: atom_id res chain seq x y z
N MET A 1 -11.04 -2.43 16.63
CA MET A 1 -9.72 -1.84 16.93
C MET A 1 -8.87 -1.93 15.67
N SER A 2 -8.80 -0.85 14.89
CA SER A 2 -8.08 -0.81 13.61
C SER A 2 -6.58 -0.50 13.77
N LEU A 3 -6.20 0.26 14.79
CA LEU A 3 -4.82 0.72 15.01
C LEU A 3 -4.11 0.08 16.22
N GLY A 4 -4.79 -0.78 16.99
CA GLY A 4 -4.32 -1.19 18.31
C GLY A 4 -4.22 -0.04 19.33
N LYS A 5 -4.80 1.12 19.00
CA LYS A 5 -4.90 2.31 19.84
C LYS A 5 -6.35 2.53 20.29
N THR A 6 -6.51 3.10 21.48
CA THR A 6 -7.79 3.57 22.02
C THR A 6 -8.25 4.85 21.30
N LEU A 7 -9.53 5.21 21.44
CA LEU A 7 -10.06 6.44 20.83
C LEU A 7 -9.36 7.71 21.34
N GLY A 8 -9.07 7.78 22.64
CA GLY A 8 -8.36 8.94 23.22
C GLY A 8 -6.93 9.10 22.70
N GLU A 9 -6.24 7.99 22.40
CA GLU A 9 -4.91 8.03 21.78
C GLU A 9 -4.96 8.45 20.31
N ILE A 10 -6.06 8.16 19.61
CA ILE A 10 -6.28 8.62 18.23
C ILE A 10 -6.59 10.12 18.21
N ASP A 11 -7.42 10.60 19.14
CA ASP A 11 -7.77 12.03 19.23
C ASP A 11 -6.57 12.91 19.64
N ALA A 12 -5.67 12.37 20.47
CA ALA A 12 -4.44 13.05 20.87
C ALA A 12 -3.31 12.96 19.83
N MET A 13 -3.51 12.23 18.72
CA MET A 13 -2.48 11.98 17.71
C MET A 13 -2.17 13.25 16.89
N PRO A 14 -0.89 13.54 16.60
CA PRO A 14 -0.53 14.62 15.68
C PRO A 14 -1.21 14.44 14.32
N GLN A 15 -1.76 15.53 13.75
CA GLN A 15 -2.52 15.48 12.49
C GLN A 15 -1.73 14.84 11.34
N ARG A 16 -0.42 15.09 11.27
CA ARG A 16 0.46 14.47 10.27
C ARG A 16 0.52 12.95 10.40
N GLU A 17 0.60 12.45 11.64
CA GLU A 17 0.64 11.01 11.90
C GLU A 17 -0.71 10.38 11.57
N LEU A 18 -1.82 11.00 11.99
CA LEU A 18 -3.17 10.54 11.66
C LEU A 18 -3.41 10.49 10.15
N HIS A 19 -2.90 11.48 9.41
CA HIS A 19 -2.96 11.49 7.95
C HIS A 19 -2.20 10.31 7.33
N GLY A 20 -0.98 10.04 7.79
CA GLY A 20 -0.20 8.88 7.33
C GLY A 20 -0.91 7.55 7.60
N TRP A 21 -1.57 7.40 8.75
CA TRP A 21 -2.40 6.23 9.03
C TRP A 21 -3.60 6.10 8.08
N ARG A 22 -4.26 7.22 7.73
CA ARG A 22 -5.35 7.21 6.75
C ARG A 22 -4.85 6.77 5.38
N GLU A 23 -3.75 7.34 4.90
CA GLU A 23 -3.14 6.94 3.62
C GLU A 23 -2.76 5.45 3.63
N PHE A 24 -2.18 4.98 4.73
CA PHE A 24 -1.84 3.57 4.90
C PHE A 24 -3.07 2.67 4.78
N PHE A 25 -4.18 2.96 5.48
CA PHE A 25 -5.37 2.10 5.43
C PHE A 25 -6.16 2.21 4.13
N VAL A 26 -6.02 3.30 3.38
CA VAL A 26 -6.55 3.41 2.02
C VAL A 26 -5.78 2.48 1.08
N LEU A 27 -4.45 2.43 1.21
CA LEU A 27 -3.61 1.56 0.39
C LEU A 27 -3.66 0.09 0.82
N TYR A 28 -3.70 -0.15 2.13
CA TYR A 28 -3.69 -1.45 2.78
C TYR A 28 -4.95 -1.59 3.64
N PRO A 29 -6.13 -1.78 3.02
CA PRO A 29 -7.35 -2.06 3.77
C PRO A 29 -7.18 -3.32 4.63
N PHE A 30 -7.92 -3.37 5.74
CA PHE A 30 -7.77 -4.42 6.73
C PHE A 30 -7.87 -5.81 6.10
N ASP A 31 -6.78 -6.56 6.25
CA ASP A 31 -6.69 -7.98 5.99
C ASP A 31 -6.76 -8.44 4.52
N ASP A 32 -6.80 -7.54 3.53
CA ASP A 32 -6.86 -7.93 2.11
C ASP A 32 -5.69 -8.85 1.69
N HIS A 33 -4.51 -8.62 2.27
CA HIS A 33 -3.35 -9.46 2.05
C HIS A 33 -3.60 -10.93 2.42
N HIS A 34 -4.23 -11.20 3.57
CA HIS A 34 -4.51 -12.58 4.00
C HIS A 34 -5.81 -13.12 3.43
N ARG A 35 -6.82 -12.26 3.27
CA ARG A 35 -8.17 -12.65 2.85
C ARG A 35 -8.27 -12.89 1.34
N PHE A 36 -7.54 -12.11 0.54
CA PHE A 36 -7.65 -12.16 -0.92
C PHE A 36 -6.33 -12.48 -1.60
N HIS A 37 -5.23 -11.80 -1.23
CA HIS A 37 -3.98 -11.92 -2.00
C HIS A 37 -3.28 -13.27 -1.78
N LYS A 38 -3.17 -13.72 -0.52
CA LYS A 38 -2.59 -15.04 -0.19
C LYS A 38 -3.34 -16.20 -0.85
N PRO A 39 -4.68 -16.31 -0.74
CA PRO A 39 -5.42 -17.37 -1.42
C PRO A 39 -5.29 -17.31 -2.95
N ALA A 40 -5.36 -16.12 -3.55
CA ALA A 40 -5.23 -15.97 -5.00
C ALA A 40 -3.84 -16.39 -5.49
N ALA A 41 -2.77 -15.98 -4.80
CA ALA A 41 -1.42 -16.37 -5.14
C ALA A 41 -1.17 -17.88 -4.93
N LEU A 42 -1.76 -18.46 -3.89
CA LEU A 42 -1.68 -19.90 -3.64
C LEU A 42 -2.38 -20.69 -4.76
N LEU A 43 -3.59 -20.28 -5.16
CA LEU A 43 -4.30 -20.91 -6.28
C LEU A 43 -3.52 -20.75 -7.59
N ALA A 44 -2.98 -19.56 -7.87
CA ALA A 44 -2.14 -19.35 -9.04
C ALA A 44 -0.92 -20.30 -9.05
N ALA A 45 -0.30 -20.53 -7.89
CA ALA A 45 0.81 -21.47 -7.75
C ALA A 45 0.40 -22.93 -8.03
N VAL A 46 -0.80 -23.34 -7.64
CA VAL A 46 -1.35 -24.68 -7.98
C VAL A 46 -1.46 -24.87 -9.50
N PHE A 47 -1.72 -23.81 -10.25
CA PHE A 47 -1.78 -23.83 -11.72
C PHE A 47 -0.42 -23.55 -12.41
N GLY A 48 0.70 -23.63 -11.67
CA GLY A 48 2.05 -23.44 -12.21
C GLY A 48 2.56 -21.99 -12.22
N GLY A 49 1.83 -21.07 -11.59
CA GLY A 49 2.30 -19.70 -11.36
C GLY A 49 3.39 -19.62 -10.28
N ASN A 50 4.13 -18.51 -10.27
CA ASN A 50 5.09 -18.23 -9.20
C ASN A 50 4.39 -17.47 -8.07
N TYR A 51 4.42 -18.03 -6.85
CA TYR A 51 3.77 -17.45 -5.68
C TYR A 51 4.28 -16.05 -5.34
N ASP A 52 5.61 -15.88 -5.25
CA ASP A 52 6.23 -14.61 -4.85
C ASP A 52 5.92 -13.50 -5.84
N ASN A 53 5.96 -13.80 -7.14
CA ASN A 53 5.58 -12.88 -8.20
C ASN A 53 4.09 -12.49 -8.11
N SER A 54 3.23 -13.46 -7.82
CA SER A 54 1.79 -13.23 -7.70
C SER A 54 1.45 -12.36 -6.49
N ILE A 55 2.06 -12.65 -5.34
CA ILE A 55 1.93 -11.80 -4.13
C ILE A 55 2.48 -10.40 -4.37
N ALA A 56 3.65 -10.27 -5.00
CA ALA A 56 4.27 -8.98 -5.29
C ALA A 56 3.50 -8.17 -6.33
N PHE A 57 2.72 -8.83 -7.19
CA PHE A 57 1.81 -8.20 -8.14
C PHE A 57 0.54 -7.69 -7.45
N LEU A 58 -0.09 -8.53 -6.61
CA LEU A 58 -1.33 -8.19 -5.90
C LEU A 58 -1.13 -7.20 -4.74
N SER A 59 0.07 -7.12 -4.18
CA SER A 59 0.34 -6.23 -3.05
C SER A 59 0.33 -4.76 -3.48
N PRO A 60 -0.34 -3.87 -2.73
CA PRO A 60 -0.36 -2.44 -3.02
C PRO A 60 1.06 -1.88 -3.04
N ARG A 61 1.39 -1.14 -4.09
CA ARG A 61 2.64 -0.40 -4.19
C ARG A 61 2.31 1.06 -3.89
N PRO A 62 2.82 1.65 -2.79
CA PRO A 62 2.62 3.07 -2.53
C PRO A 62 3.18 3.82 -3.73
N ASN A 63 2.41 4.79 -4.24
CA ASN A 63 2.68 5.55 -5.48
C ASN A 63 4.19 5.83 -5.64
N ARG A 64 4.89 4.92 -6.32
CA ARG A 64 6.23 5.20 -6.80
C ARG A 64 5.96 6.05 -8.01
N VAL A 65 6.37 7.31 -7.96
CA VAL A 65 6.55 8.14 -9.14
C VAL A 65 7.22 7.24 -10.16
N ASN A 66 6.47 6.80 -11.18
CA ASN A 66 7.06 5.91 -12.16
C ASN A 66 8.02 6.75 -13.01
N GLU A 67 8.87 6.13 -13.82
CA GLU A 67 9.86 6.88 -14.59
C GLU A 67 9.20 7.90 -15.56
N ALA A 68 7.99 7.62 -16.05
CA ALA A 68 7.21 8.55 -16.87
C ALA A 68 6.71 9.74 -16.05
N ASP A 69 6.27 9.53 -14.81
CA ASP A 69 5.88 10.59 -13.88
C ASP A 69 7.09 11.45 -13.51
N ALA A 70 8.25 10.84 -13.26
CA ALA A 70 9.49 11.54 -12.96
C ALA A 70 9.95 12.42 -14.13
N ARG A 71 9.86 11.90 -15.36
CA ARG A 71 10.16 12.67 -16.58
C ARG A 71 9.18 13.82 -16.80
N THR A 72 7.90 13.59 -16.51
CA THR A 72 6.86 14.63 -16.61
C THR A 72 7.10 15.74 -15.60
N LEU A 73 7.39 15.39 -14.33
CA LEU A 73 7.70 16.35 -13.28
C LEU A 73 8.99 17.13 -13.59
N ALA A 74 10.01 16.46 -14.13
CA ALA A 74 11.24 17.11 -14.60
C ALA A 74 10.98 18.09 -15.75
N ALA A 75 10.10 17.75 -16.69
CA ALA A 75 9.71 18.64 -17.79
C ALA A 75 8.98 19.91 -17.30
N PHE A 76 8.26 19.81 -16.18
CA PHE A 76 7.64 20.97 -15.51
C PHE A 76 8.57 21.66 -14.49
N GLY A 77 9.85 21.27 -14.39
CA GLY A 77 10.82 21.88 -13.50
C GLY A 77 10.69 21.49 -12.02
N ILE A 78 9.90 20.46 -11.71
CA ILE A 78 9.71 19.93 -10.35
C ILE A 78 10.76 18.84 -10.10
N LYS A 79 11.62 19.05 -9.09
CA LYS A 79 12.62 18.06 -8.67
C LYS A 79 11.96 17.01 -7.77
N THR A 80 11.82 15.80 -8.26
CA THR A 80 11.52 14.63 -7.41
C THR A 80 12.80 14.18 -6.72
N GLN A 81 12.82 14.19 -5.38
CA GLN A 81 13.92 13.65 -4.56
C GLN A 81 13.97 12.12 -4.63
#